data_AF-A0A357AWW6-F1
#
_entry.id   AF-A0A357AWW6-F1
#
_cell.length_a   1.000
_cell.length_b   1.000
_cell.length_c   1.000
_cell.angle_alpha   90.00
_cell.angle_beta   90.00
_cell.angle_gamma   90.00
#
_symmetry.space_group_name_H-M   'P 1'
#
loop_
_entity.id
_entity.type
_entity.pdbx_description
1 polymer ?
#
loop_
_entity_poly.entity_id
_entity_poly.type
_entity_poly.pdbx_seq_one_letter_code
_entity_poly.pdbx_strand_id
1 'polypeptide(L)' 'MIGGLFQPMHLFIILIVLLLVMGPSKLPQLGASLGKALRELRRSLDNPEQPADQGDVKK' A
#
# COMPACT_ATOMS: atom_id res chain seq x y z
N MET A 1 -27.00 6.78 -13.16
CA MET A 1 -27.24 7.29 -11.80
C MET A 1 -26.11 6.87 -10.83
N ILE A 2 -24.84 7.08 -11.22
CA ILE A 2 -23.65 6.64 -10.44
C ILE A 2 -22.76 7.84 -10.05
N GLY A 3 -23.03 9.03 -10.61
CA GLY A 3 -22.23 10.25 -10.39
C GLY A 3 -22.24 10.81 -8.96
N GLY A 4 -23.16 10.37 -8.09
CA GLY A 4 -23.18 10.78 -6.68
C GLY A 4 -22.12 10.09 -5.81
N LEU A 5 -21.70 8.87 -6.17
CA LEU A 5 -20.78 8.06 -5.36
C LEU A 5 -19.32 8.53 -5.46
N PHE A 6 -18.95 9.17 -6.58
CA PHE A 6 -17.60 9.71 -6.81
C PHE A 6 -17.46 11.16 -6.34
N GLN A 7 -18.40 11.70 -5.56
CA GLN A 7 -18.17 12.99 -4.94
C GLN A 7 -16.98 12.89 -3.98
N PRO A 8 -15.90 13.66 -4.20
CA PRO A 8 -14.70 13.60 -3.36
C PRO A 8 -15.02 13.84 -1.87
N MET A 9 -16.11 14.54 -1.58
CA MET A 9 -16.65 14.71 -0.23
C MET A 9 -17.06 13.41 0.45
N HIS A 10 -17.71 12.47 -0.24
CA HIS A 10 -18.11 11.19 0.35
C HIS A 10 -16.89 10.33 0.67
N LEU A 11 -15.92 10.28 -0.24
CA LEU A 11 -14.66 9.57 -0.02
C LEU A 11 -13.90 10.15 1.18
N PHE A 12 -13.90 11.48 1.33
CA PHE A 12 -13.26 12.16 2.46
C PHE A 12 -13.92 11.81 3.80
N ILE A 13 -15.26 11.74 3.86
CA ILE A 13 -15.99 11.31 5.07
C ILE A 13 -15.64 9.87 5.42
N ILE A 14 -15.67 8.96 4.44
CA ILE A 14 -15.32 7.54 4.66
C ILE A 14 -13.85 7.42 5.11
N LEU A 15 -12.95 8.20 4.51
CA LEU A 15 -11.55 8.27 4.91
C LEU A 15 -11.45 8.70 6.39
N ILE A 16 -12.13 9.78 6.80
CA ILE A 16 -12.12 10.23 8.21
C ILE A 16 -12.67 9.15 9.15
N VAL A 17 -13.77 8.49 8.81
CA VAL A 17 -14.34 7.41 9.64
C VAL A 17 -13.37 6.23 9.73
N LEU A 18 -12.76 5.84 8.61
CA LEU A 18 -11.77 4.76 8.57
C LEU A 18 -10.52 5.12 9.38
N LEU A 19 -10.09 6.39 9.31
CA LEU A 19 -9.01 6.95 10.09
C LEU A 19 -9.36 7.03 11.59
N LEU A 20 -10.62 7.19 11.98
CA LEU A 20 -11.04 7.15 13.39
C LEU A 20 -11.02 5.71 13.93
N VAL A 21 -11.48 4.73 13.14
CA VAL A 21 -11.52 3.32 13.55
C VAL A 21 -10.13 2.68 13.54
N MET A 22 -9.39 2.85 12.45
CA MET A 22 -8.04 2.27 12.32
C MET A 22 -6.96 3.21 12.86
N GLY A 23 -7.16 4.52 12.91
CA GLY A 23 -6.15 5.50 13.27
C GLY A 23 -5.37 6.03 12.05
N PRO A 24 -5.06 7.34 11.95
CA PRO A 24 -4.31 7.91 10.84
C PRO A 24 -2.88 7.40 10.71
N SER A 25 -2.30 6.89 11.80
CA SER A 25 -0.99 6.25 11.76
C SER A 25 -1.02 4.84 11.17
N LYS A 26 -2.17 4.16 11.11
CA LYS A 26 -2.24 2.79 10.59
C LYS A 26 -2.32 2.75 9.06
N LEU A 27 -2.93 3.74 8.41
CA LEU A 27 -2.93 3.82 6.93
C LEU A 27 -1.52 3.84 6.30
N PRO A 28 -0.58 4.71 6.73
CA PRO A 28 0.77 4.71 6.17
C PRO A 28 1.55 3.45 6.56
N GLN A 29 1.30 2.89 7.75
CA GLN A 29 1.94 1.64 8.18
C GLN A 29 1.51 0.45 7.31
N LEU A 30 0.21 0.34 7.01
CA LEU A 30 -0.34 -0.65 6.07
C LEU A 30 0.19 -0.41 4.65
N GLY A 31 0.19 0.84 4.18
CA GLY A 31 0.73 1.21 2.86
C GLY A 31 2.21 0.89 2.70
N ALA A 32 3.03 1.10 3.74
CA ALA A 32 4.44 0.75 3.74
C ALA A 32 4.65 -0.77 3.67
N SER A 33 3.84 -1.56 4.39
CA SER A 33 3.91 -3.03 4.35
C SER A 33 3.49 -3.59 2.98
N LEU A 34 2.37 -3.10 2.42
CA LEU A 34 1.88 -3.47 1.11
C LEU A 34 2.84 -3.00 0.01
N GLY A 35 3.44 -1.81 0.16
CA GLY A 35 4.41 -1.29 -0.79
C GLY A 35 5.70 -2.12 -0.85
N LYS A 36 6.18 -2.61 0.29
CA LYS A 36 7.30 -3.58 0.33
C LYS A 36 6.92 -4.89 -0.35
N ALA A 37 5.78 -5.46 0.00
CA ALA A 37 5.28 -6.70 -0.60
C ALA A 37 5.08 -6.56 -2.12
N LEU A 38 4.50 -5.44 -2.58
CA LEU A 38 4.27 -5.18 -4.00
C LEU A 38 5.58 -4.91 -4.76
N ARG A 39 6.60 -4.33 -4.09
CA ARG A 39 7.93 -4.13 -4.65
C ARG A 39 8.68 -5.45 -4.83
N GLU A 40 8.55 -6.36 -3.87
CA GLU A 40 9.07 -7.73 -3.99
C GLU A 40 8.31 -8.51 -5.07
N LEU A 41 6.98 -8.43 -5.11
CA LEU A 41 6.17 -9.00 -6.18
C LEU A 41 6.59 -8.49 -7.56
N ARG A 42 6.73 -7.16 -7.72
CA ARG A 42 7.20 -6.58 -9.00
C ARG A 42 8.59 -7.09 -9.37
N ARG A 43 9.53 -7.16 -8.43
CA ARG A 43 10.87 -7.71 -8.70
C ARG A 43 10.82 -9.16 -9.17
N SER A 44 10.01 -9.99 -8.55
CA SER A 44 9.84 -11.40 -8.95
C SER A 44 9.15 -11.54 -10.31
N LEU A 45 8.22 -10.64 -10.64
CA LEU A 45 7.55 -10.63 -11.94
C LEU A 45 8.44 -10.12 -13.07
N ASP A 46 9.28 -9.11 -12.82
CA ASP A 46 10.19 -8.54 -13.82
C ASP A 46 11.47 -9.39 -14.03
N ASN A 47 11.85 -10.23 -13.06
CA ASN A 47 13.05 -11.07 -13.13
C ASN A 47 12.81 -12.47 -12.54
N PRO A 48 12.24 -13.41 -13.31
CA PRO A 48 11.88 -14.74 -12.82
C PRO A 48 13.10 -15.63 -12.47
N GLU A 49 14.33 -15.22 -12.80
CA GLU A 49 15.56 -16.02 -12.60
C GLU A 49 16.50 -15.50 -11.50
N GLN A 50 16.11 -14.51 -10.68
CA GLN A 50 16.96 -14.06 -9.57
C GLN A 50 16.53 -14.72 -8.25
N PRO A 51 17.39 -15.55 -7.62
CA PRO A 51 17.18 -15.93 -6.23
C PRO A 51 17.21 -14.64 -5.41
N ALA A 52 16.30 -14.51 -4.45
CA ALA A 52 16.16 -13.34 -3.62
C ALA A 52 17.46 -13.05 -2.86
N ASP A 53 18.35 -12.24 -3.46
CA ASP A 53 19.53 -11.71 -2.80
C ASP A 53 19.08 -10.62 -1.83
N GLN A 54 18.86 -11.12 -0.62
CA GLN A 54 18.77 -10.39 0.62
C GLN A 54 20.13 -9.73 0.85
N GLY A 55 20.12 -8.45 1.19
CA GLY A 55 21.34 -7.67 1.30
C GLY A 55 22.32 -8.23 2.32
N ASP A 56 23.46 -8.72 1.83
CA ASP A 56 24.66 -9.00 2.62
C ASP A 56 25.92 -8.62 1.81
N VAL A 57 26.10 -7.33 1.50
CA VAL A 57 27.44 -6.82 1.14
C VAL A 57 27.63 -5.43 1.73
N LYS A 58 28.17 -5.37 2.95
CA LYS A 58 29.31 -4.49 3.25
C LYS A 58 30.07 -4.96 4.49
N LYS A 59 31.01 -5.88 4.29
CA LYS A 59 32.27 -5.88 5.05
C LYS A 59 33.20 -4.82 4.48
#